data_AF-S7QEL2-F1
#
_entry.id   AF-S7QEL2-F1
#
_cell.length_a   1.000
_cell.length_b   1.000
_cell.length_c   1.000
_cell.angle_alpha   90.00
_cell.angle_beta   90.00
_cell.angle_gamma   90.00
#
_symmetry.space_group_name_H-M   'P 1'
#
loop_
_entity.id
_entity.type
_entity.pdbx_description
1 polymer ?
#
loop_
_entity_poly.entity_id
_entity_poly.type
_entity_poly.pdbx_seq_one_letter_code
_entity_poly.pdbx_strand_id
1 'polypeptide(L)'
;MLARLRSSASVLAQRHTRTMATLPPLPDSTPSDDAALKKAASTINDLLGSSDGLLPMSAPAPPVPLLARASSSTLPAFVNIPPAQDPLLHYLTSTIMKHGRRQKASRITARTLLYLHTFTRAEPLPLLRQAILAACPAVRTLNHKTGAKVIFKPVPLTEKQRVHYGVEWILKASNSKPGRNLEERLARECIGVLNGESDALKWRDDMHKFATVNRGNAGARV
;
A
#
# COMPACT_ATOMS: atom_id res chain seq x y z
N MET A 1 63.24 -17.27 -24.44
CA MET A 1 63.74 -15.97 -23.95
C MET A 1 62.67 -15.38 -23.05
N LEU A 2 62.73 -15.66 -21.74
CA LEU A 2 63.27 -14.75 -20.71
C LEU A 2 62.34 -13.52 -20.53
N ALA A 3 61.35 -13.55 -19.65
CA ALA A 3 61.39 -13.42 -18.18
C ALA A 3 61.33 -11.96 -17.69
N ARG A 4 60.63 -11.77 -16.53
CA ARG A 4 60.70 -10.65 -15.56
C ARG A 4 59.87 -9.41 -15.93
N LEU A 5 59.08 -8.77 -15.05
CA LEU A 5 59.14 -8.65 -13.59
C LEU A 5 57.73 -8.62 -12.94
N ARG A 6 57.65 -9.28 -11.77
CA ARG A 6 56.74 -8.98 -10.65
C ARG A 6 57.25 -7.75 -9.89
N SER A 7 56.39 -7.24 -8.98
CA SER A 7 56.63 -6.23 -7.94
C SER A 7 56.08 -4.85 -8.34
N SER A 8 55.14 -4.25 -7.61
CA SER A 8 55.27 -4.00 -6.17
C SER A 8 53.91 -3.85 -5.48
N ALA A 9 53.76 -4.58 -4.37
CA ALA A 9 52.74 -4.36 -3.35
C ALA A 9 53.28 -3.41 -2.27
N SER A 10 52.36 -2.93 -1.44
CA SER A 10 52.54 -2.25 -0.14
C SER A 10 52.65 -0.72 -0.18
N VAL A 11 52.22 -0.11 0.94
CA VAL A 11 52.05 1.32 1.24
C VAL A 11 50.65 1.80 0.80
N LEU A 12 49.63 1.89 1.66
CA LEU A 12 49.62 2.65 2.91
C LEU A 12 48.49 2.15 3.82
N ALA A 13 48.84 1.58 4.97
CA ALA A 13 47.93 1.37 6.09
C ALA A 13 47.90 2.65 6.94
N GLN A 14 46.77 3.34 6.95
CA GLN A 14 46.44 4.36 7.95
C GLN A 14 45.05 3.99 8.48
N ARG A 15 44.96 3.19 9.55
CA ARG A 15 44.88 3.66 10.95
C ARG A 15 43.96 4.87 11.12
N HIS A 16 42.66 4.62 11.00
CA HIS A 16 41.63 5.43 11.65
C HIS A 16 40.78 4.56 12.57
N THR A 17 41.36 4.21 13.73
CA THR A 17 40.59 3.88 14.94
C THR A 17 40.10 5.21 15.52
N ARG A 18 38.89 5.64 15.14
CA ARG A 18 38.24 6.80 15.75
C ARG A 18 37.20 6.28 16.74
N THR A 19 37.68 6.16 17.98
CA THR A 19 37.00 6.49 19.24
C THR A 19 35.50 6.19 19.32
N MET A 20 35.14 5.14 20.05
CA MET A 20 33.80 4.92 20.58
C MET A 20 33.37 6.16 21.36
N ALA A 21 32.31 6.82 20.92
CA ALA A 21 31.66 7.88 21.66
C ALA A 21 30.93 7.26 22.86
N THR A 22 31.48 7.50 24.05
CA THR A 22 30.85 7.28 25.34
C THR A 22 29.50 7.99 25.40
N LEU A 23 28.42 7.22 25.58
CA LEU A 23 27.08 7.74 25.85
C LEU A 23 27.08 8.54 27.17
N PRO A 24 26.41 9.70 27.24
CA PRO A 24 26.21 10.39 28.51
C PRO A 24 25.28 9.56 29.42
N PRO A 25 25.52 9.52 30.75
CA PRO A 25 24.63 8.85 31.68
C PRO A 25 23.27 9.57 31.75
N LEU A 26 22.21 8.77 31.92
CA LEU A 26 20.84 9.22 32.13
C LEU A 26 20.75 10.10 33.40
N PRO A 27 19.96 11.18 33.41
CA PRO A 27 19.73 11.95 34.62
C PRO A 27 18.88 11.13 35.61
N ASP A 28 19.40 11.00 36.83
CA ASP A 28 18.69 10.45 37.97
C ASP A 28 17.39 11.21 38.24
N SER A 29 16.34 10.45 38.55
CA SER A 29 15.02 10.92 38.94
C SER A 29 15.10 11.93 40.08
N THR A 30 14.65 13.16 39.83
CA THR A 30 14.44 14.16 40.86
C THR A 30 13.21 13.78 41.71
N PRO A 31 13.26 13.91 43.06
CA PRO A 31 12.17 13.52 43.96
C PRO A 31 10.99 14.52 43.99
N SER A 32 10.75 15.25 42.90
CA SER A 32 9.74 16.33 42.84
C SER A 32 8.42 15.90 42.21
N ASP A 33 8.37 14.81 41.45
CA ASP A 33 7.18 14.40 40.70
C ASP A 33 6.24 13.47 41.51
N ASP A 34 6.73 12.82 42.57
CA ASP A 34 5.91 11.97 43.46
C ASP A 34 4.94 12.76 44.36
N ALA A 35 5.23 14.05 44.60
CA ALA A 35 4.37 14.91 45.41
C ALA A 35 3.14 15.42 44.63
N ALA A 36 3.25 15.51 43.29
CA ALA A 36 2.15 15.93 42.43
C ALA A 36 1.11 14.80 42.24
N LEU A 37 1.56 13.54 42.15
CA LEU A 37 0.70 12.36 42.03
C LEU A 37 -0.10 12.06 43.30
N LYS A 38 0.46 12.33 44.50
CA LYS A 38 -0.24 12.11 45.78
C LYS A 38 -1.33 13.15 46.05
N LYS A 39 -1.17 14.39 45.58
CA LYS A 39 -2.21 15.44 45.67
C LYS A 39 -3.38 15.22 44.71
N ALA A 40 -3.14 14.55 43.57
CA ALA A 40 -4.22 14.21 42.64
C ALA A 40 -5.11 13.06 43.17
N ALA A 41 -4.55 12.14 43.97
CA ALA A 41 -5.29 11.01 44.53
C ALA A 41 -6.21 11.39 45.69
N SER A 42 -5.90 12.43 46.48
CA SER A 42 -6.74 12.86 47.61
C SER A 42 -8.03 13.58 47.18
N THR A 43 -8.02 14.25 46.02
CA THR A 43 -9.16 15.04 45.53
C THR A 43 -10.31 14.18 44.99
N ILE A 44 -10.05 12.91 44.68
CA ILE A 44 -11.06 12.00 44.11
C ILE A 44 -11.93 11.38 45.22
N ASN A 45 -11.40 11.21 46.43
CA ASN A 45 -12.16 10.66 47.56
C ASN A 45 -13.10 11.67 48.25
N ASP A 46 -12.90 12.98 48.03
CA ASP A 46 -13.79 14.03 48.56
C ASP A 46 -15.04 14.27 47.70
N LEU A 47 -15.11 13.67 46.50
CA LEU A 47 -16.24 13.80 45.56
C LEU A 47 -17.26 12.65 45.62
N LEU A 48 -16.99 11.59 46.40
CA LEU A 48 -17.81 10.36 46.45
C LEU A 48 -18.46 10.09 47.83
N GLY A 49 -18.46 11.05 48.75
CA GLY A 49 -19.01 10.89 50.09
C GLY A 49 -20.08 11.92 50.44
N SER A 50 -21.32 11.72 49.99
CA SER A 50 -22.53 12.28 50.62
C SER A 50 -23.76 11.54 50.09
N SER A 51 -24.19 10.51 50.82
CA SER A 51 -25.55 9.97 50.77
C SER A 51 -26.46 10.80 51.68
N ASP A 52 -27.73 10.93 51.27
CA ASP A 52 -28.96 11.19 52.04
C ASP A 52 -29.83 12.12 51.18
N GLY A 53 -31.08 11.86 50.80
CA GLY A 53 -32.08 10.85 51.11
C GLY A 53 -33.40 11.35 50.48
N LEU A 54 -34.47 10.56 50.64
CA LEU A 54 -35.90 10.86 50.36
C LEU A 54 -36.46 10.47 48.98
N LEU A 55 -37.20 9.36 49.00
CA LEU A 55 -38.35 9.08 48.13
C LEU A 55 -39.52 9.99 48.51
N PRO A 56 -40.45 10.27 47.58
CA PRO A 56 -41.77 9.67 47.75
C PRO A 56 -42.50 9.25 46.44
N MET A 57 -43.27 8.16 46.59
CA MET A 57 -44.62 7.94 46.04
C MET A 57 -44.86 7.81 44.51
N SER A 58 -45.04 6.55 44.10
CA SER A 58 -46.19 5.98 43.35
C SER A 58 -47.22 6.95 42.75
N ALA A 59 -47.38 6.89 41.41
CA ALA A 59 -48.62 7.18 40.71
C ALA A 59 -48.81 6.20 39.51
N PRO A 60 -50.05 5.73 39.24
CA PRO A 60 -50.32 4.60 38.35
C PRO A 60 -50.38 4.97 36.86
N ALA A 61 -49.96 4.03 36.00
CA ALA A 61 -49.98 4.15 34.55
C ALA A 61 -51.42 4.15 33.98
N PRO A 62 -51.75 5.00 32.99
CA PRO A 62 -53.03 4.95 32.28
C PRO A 62 -53.06 3.81 31.23
N PRO A 63 -54.25 3.24 30.93
CA PRO A 63 -54.40 2.12 30.01
C PRO A 63 -54.26 2.53 28.53
N VAL A 64 -53.52 1.68 27.83
CA VAL A 64 -53.30 1.53 26.37
C VAL A 64 -54.52 1.80 25.47
N PRO A 65 -54.34 2.45 24.30
CA PRO A 65 -55.12 2.13 23.11
C PRO A 65 -54.36 1.11 22.25
N LEU A 66 -55.01 -0.04 22.07
CA LEU A 66 -54.55 -1.20 21.31
C LEU A 66 -54.62 -0.84 19.81
N LEU A 67 -53.59 -0.21 19.26
CA LEU A 67 -53.53 0.08 17.84
C LEU A 67 -53.19 -1.21 17.08
N ALA A 68 -54.14 -1.56 16.20
CA ALA A 68 -54.18 -2.71 15.32
C ALA A 68 -52.83 -3.30 14.88
N ARG A 69 -52.78 -4.64 14.95
CA ARG A 69 -51.87 -5.49 14.20
C ARG A 69 -51.97 -5.16 12.70
N ALA A 70 -51.13 -4.25 12.22
CA ALA A 70 -50.81 -4.18 10.80
C ALA A 70 -49.80 -5.29 10.51
N SER A 71 -50.30 -6.42 10.01
CA SER A 71 -49.50 -7.38 9.28
C SER A 71 -49.09 -6.75 7.94
N SER A 72 -48.10 -5.86 7.96
CA SER A 72 -47.27 -5.64 6.77
C SER A 72 -46.06 -6.55 6.94
N SER A 73 -46.10 -7.71 6.30
CA SER A 73 -44.92 -8.51 6.02
C SER A 73 -44.00 -7.73 5.10
N THR A 74 -43.35 -6.71 5.62
CA THR A 74 -42.19 -6.09 5.00
C THR A 74 -41.03 -6.99 5.38
N LEU A 75 -40.90 -8.11 4.67
CA LEU A 75 -39.59 -8.73 4.57
C LEU A 75 -38.65 -7.62 4.12
N PRO A 76 -37.51 -7.39 4.80
CA PRO A 76 -36.54 -6.45 4.30
C PRO A 76 -36.29 -6.85 2.86
N ALA A 77 -36.52 -5.93 1.92
CA ALA A 77 -36.10 -6.14 0.54
C ALA A 77 -34.69 -6.72 0.65
N PHE A 78 -34.48 -7.95 0.16
CA PHE A 78 -33.14 -8.49 0.03
C PHE A 78 -32.48 -7.57 -0.96
N VAL A 79 -31.90 -6.47 -0.46
CA VAL A 79 -30.95 -5.67 -1.17
C VAL A 79 -29.81 -6.66 -1.34
N ASN A 80 -29.83 -7.35 -2.48
CA ASN A 80 -28.77 -8.22 -2.91
C ASN A 80 -27.62 -7.27 -3.29
N ILE A 81 -27.01 -6.69 -2.25
CA ILE A 81 -25.77 -5.95 -2.33
C ILE A 81 -24.77 -7.06 -2.62
N PRO A 82 -24.24 -7.17 -3.85
CA PRO A 82 -23.23 -8.17 -4.12
C PRO A 82 -22.08 -7.97 -3.11
N PRO A 83 -21.48 -9.06 -2.62
CA PRO A 83 -20.42 -8.96 -1.63
C PRO A 83 -19.32 -8.02 -2.14
N ALA A 84 -18.71 -7.25 -1.23
CA ALA A 84 -17.68 -6.27 -1.55
C ALA A 84 -16.50 -6.97 -2.30
N GLN A 85 -16.51 -6.88 -3.62
CA GLN A 85 -15.41 -7.35 -4.45
C GLN A 85 -14.28 -6.33 -4.36
N ASP A 86 -13.04 -6.80 -4.16
CA ASP A 86 -11.87 -5.91 -4.16
C ASP A 86 -11.82 -5.17 -5.51
N PRO A 87 -11.90 -3.81 -5.53
CA PRO A 87 -11.87 -3.03 -6.76
C PRO A 87 -10.61 -3.30 -7.59
N LEU A 88 -9.50 -3.65 -6.95
CA LEU A 88 -8.25 -4.02 -7.63
C LEU A 88 -8.45 -5.29 -8.47
N LEU A 89 -9.00 -6.35 -7.86
CA LEU A 89 -9.24 -7.61 -8.58
C LEU A 89 -10.25 -7.45 -9.71
N HIS A 90 -11.29 -6.63 -9.49
CA HIS A 90 -12.25 -6.28 -10.53
C HIS A 90 -11.57 -5.59 -11.70
N TYR A 91 -10.69 -4.63 -11.41
CA TYR A 91 -9.93 -3.90 -12.40
C TYR A 91 -8.98 -4.81 -13.19
N LEU A 92 -8.20 -5.64 -12.50
CA LEU A 92 -7.29 -6.62 -13.11
C LEU A 92 -8.06 -7.61 -14.00
N THR A 93 -9.20 -8.10 -13.53
CA THR A 93 -10.05 -9.00 -14.33
C THR A 93 -10.56 -8.30 -15.60
N SER A 94 -10.90 -7.02 -15.51
CA SER A 94 -11.34 -6.22 -16.65
C SER A 94 -10.21 -5.94 -17.64
N THR A 95 -8.96 -5.74 -17.18
CA THR A 95 -7.79 -5.56 -18.06
C THR A 95 -7.35 -6.85 -18.75
N ILE A 96 -7.50 -8.00 -18.10
CA ILE A 96 -7.24 -9.33 -18.71
C ILE A 96 -8.32 -9.73 -19.73
N MET A 97 -9.54 -9.22 -19.56
CA MET A 97 -10.70 -9.63 -20.35
C MET A 97 -10.50 -9.31 -21.84
N LYS A 98 -10.74 -10.32 -22.68
CA LYS A 98 -10.73 -10.21 -24.15
C LYS A 98 -12.07 -10.65 -24.71
N HIS A 99 -12.57 -9.95 -25.72
CA HIS A 99 -13.83 -10.25 -26.42
C HIS A 99 -15.05 -10.39 -25.49
N GLY A 100 -15.12 -9.58 -24.42
CA GLY A 100 -16.23 -9.61 -23.46
C GLY A 100 -16.30 -10.86 -22.56
N ARG A 101 -15.32 -11.77 -22.61
CA ARG A 101 -15.35 -13.05 -21.86
C ARG A 101 -14.95 -12.88 -20.40
N ARG A 102 -15.80 -12.22 -19.59
CA ARG A 102 -15.54 -11.92 -18.17
C ARG A 102 -15.34 -13.17 -17.31
N GLN A 103 -16.12 -14.24 -17.53
CA GLN A 103 -16.00 -15.46 -16.76
C GLN A 103 -14.62 -16.12 -16.94
N LYS A 104 -14.09 -16.12 -18.18
CA LYS A 104 -12.76 -16.66 -18.47
C LYS A 104 -11.67 -15.81 -17.80
N ALA A 105 -11.79 -14.48 -17.87
CA ALA A 105 -10.86 -13.57 -17.21
C ALA A 105 -10.87 -13.73 -15.68
N SER A 106 -12.06 -13.86 -15.07
CA SER A 106 -12.21 -14.10 -13.63
C SER A 106 -11.55 -15.41 -13.19
N ARG A 107 -11.72 -16.49 -13.98
CA ARG A 107 -11.03 -17.77 -13.73
C ARG A 107 -9.51 -17.61 -13.80
N ILE A 108 -9.01 -16.85 -14.76
CA ILE A 108 -7.57 -16.56 -14.87
C ILE A 108 -7.10 -15.84 -13.61
N THR A 109 -7.72 -14.71 -13.23
CA THR A 109 -7.35 -13.94 -12.04
C THR A 109 -7.36 -14.80 -10.77
N ALA A 110 -8.41 -15.59 -10.56
CA ALA A 110 -8.51 -16.48 -9.39
C ALA A 110 -7.40 -17.54 -9.37
N ARG A 111 -7.07 -18.14 -10.52
CA ARG A 111 -5.97 -19.11 -10.61
C ARG A 111 -4.60 -18.47 -10.43
N THR A 112 -4.39 -17.24 -10.90
CA THR A 112 -3.17 -16.47 -10.63
C THR A 112 -2.94 -16.32 -9.13
N LEU A 113 -3.99 -16.00 -8.35
CA LEU A 113 -3.92 -15.92 -6.89
C LEU A 113 -3.58 -17.28 -6.25
N LEU A 114 -4.15 -18.38 -6.77
CA LEU A 114 -3.80 -19.72 -6.33
C LEU A 114 -2.31 -20.01 -6.58
N TYR A 115 -1.79 -19.71 -7.77
CA TYR A 115 -0.37 -19.89 -8.07
C TYR A 115 0.54 -19.06 -7.15
N LEU A 116 0.18 -17.79 -6.90
CA LEU A 116 0.90 -16.95 -5.95
C LEU A 116 0.97 -17.58 -4.56
N HIS A 117 -0.16 -18.09 -4.07
CA HIS A 117 -0.22 -18.79 -2.79
C HIS A 117 0.62 -20.08 -2.81
N THR A 118 0.60 -20.86 -3.89
CA THR A 118 1.40 -22.09 -3.97
C THR A 118 2.91 -21.83 -3.95
N PHE A 119 3.36 -20.74 -4.58
CA PHE A 119 4.78 -20.40 -4.67
C PHE A 119 5.32 -19.74 -3.40
N THR A 120 4.54 -18.87 -2.76
CA THR A 120 5.00 -18.09 -1.59
C THR A 120 4.51 -18.64 -0.26
N ARG A 121 3.45 -19.46 -0.26
CA ARG A 121 2.72 -19.93 0.94
C ARG A 121 2.14 -18.82 1.83
N ALA A 122 2.10 -17.59 1.33
CA ALA A 122 1.53 -16.44 2.02
C ALA A 122 0.19 -16.02 1.39
N GLU A 123 -0.48 -15.06 2.01
CA GLU A 123 -1.75 -14.54 1.50
C GLU A 123 -1.53 -13.83 0.14
N PRO A 124 -2.21 -14.26 -0.94
CA PRO A 124 -1.86 -13.81 -2.29
C PRO A 124 -2.36 -12.39 -2.60
N LEU A 125 -3.42 -11.93 -1.95
CA LEU A 125 -4.02 -10.62 -2.19
C LEU A 125 -3.14 -9.44 -1.74
N PRO A 126 -2.57 -9.41 -0.51
CA PRO A 126 -1.64 -8.36 -0.12
C PRO A 126 -0.35 -8.39 -0.96
N LEU A 127 0.16 -9.57 -1.32
CA LEU A 127 1.33 -9.71 -2.18
C LEU A 127 1.09 -9.09 -3.56
N LEU A 128 -0.05 -9.38 -4.18
CA LEU A 128 -0.42 -8.81 -5.47
C LEU A 128 -0.53 -7.28 -5.39
N ARG A 129 -1.14 -6.76 -4.32
CA ARG A 129 -1.24 -5.31 -4.09
C ARG A 129 0.14 -4.67 -3.93
N GLN A 130 1.01 -5.28 -3.14
CA GLN A 130 2.37 -4.80 -2.94
C GLN A 130 3.18 -4.81 -4.24
N ALA A 131 3.07 -5.87 -5.05
CA ALA A 131 3.73 -5.97 -6.35
C ALA A 131 3.27 -4.85 -7.30
N ILE A 132 1.96 -4.59 -7.38
CA ILE A 132 1.43 -3.49 -8.20
C ILE A 132 1.96 -2.14 -7.70
N LEU A 133 1.89 -1.88 -6.40
CA LEU A 133 2.37 -0.62 -5.82
C LEU A 133 3.87 -0.39 -6.09
N ALA A 134 4.68 -1.46 -6.08
CA ALA A 134 6.09 -1.38 -6.44
C ALA A 134 6.29 -1.04 -7.93
N ALA A 135 5.49 -1.60 -8.83
CA ALA A 135 5.58 -1.33 -10.27
C ALA A 135 5.00 0.05 -10.68
N CYS A 136 4.14 0.66 -9.85
CA CYS A 136 3.48 1.93 -10.15
C CYS A 136 4.46 3.11 -10.31
N PRO A 137 4.52 3.77 -11.49
CA PRO A 137 5.26 5.02 -11.63
C PRO A 137 4.57 6.18 -10.90
N ALA A 138 5.33 7.18 -10.46
CA ALA A 138 4.79 8.40 -9.85
C ALA A 138 4.60 9.54 -10.87
N VAL A 139 5.43 9.57 -11.91
CA VAL A 139 5.44 10.61 -12.94
C VAL A 139 5.47 9.95 -14.32
N ARG A 140 4.79 10.57 -15.28
CA ARG A 140 4.92 10.26 -16.71
C ARG A 140 5.39 11.50 -17.47
N THR A 141 5.96 11.31 -18.66
CA THR A 141 6.32 12.42 -19.55
C THR A 141 5.34 12.52 -20.69
N LEU A 142 4.77 13.71 -20.90
CA LEU A 142 4.00 14.07 -22.07
C LEU A 142 4.93 14.68 -23.12
N ASN A 143 4.69 14.36 -24.39
CA ASN A 143 5.29 15.08 -25.50
C ASN A 143 4.47 16.34 -25.78
N HIS A 144 5.15 17.47 -25.92
CA HIS A 144 4.55 18.72 -26.35
C HIS A 144 5.37 19.29 -27.51
N LYS A 145 4.72 19.76 -28.57
CA LYS A 145 5.41 20.39 -29.70
C LYS A 145 5.26 21.90 -29.57
N THR A 146 6.37 22.61 -29.46
CA THR A 146 6.39 24.08 -29.40
C THR A 146 7.24 24.57 -30.57
N GLY A 147 6.57 25.12 -31.59
CA GLY A 147 7.19 25.51 -32.86
C GLY A 147 7.87 24.31 -33.56
N ALA A 148 9.18 24.42 -33.75
CA ALA A 148 9.99 23.39 -34.41
C ALA A 148 10.54 22.30 -33.47
N LYS A 149 10.47 22.48 -32.13
CA LYS A 149 11.06 21.55 -31.15
C LYS A 149 9.98 20.74 -30.42
N VAL A 150 10.29 19.48 -30.12
CA VAL A 150 9.50 18.64 -29.22
C VAL A 150 10.11 18.72 -27.81
N ILE A 151 9.29 19.13 -26.84
CA ILE A 151 9.64 19.25 -25.42
C ILE A 151 8.92 18.12 -24.66
N PHE A 152 9.65 17.43 -23.79
CA PHE A 152 9.06 16.45 -22.89
C PHE A 152 8.74 17.11 -21.55
N LYS A 153 7.47 17.10 -21.19
CA LYS A 153 6.96 17.71 -19.96
C LYS A 153 6.60 16.61 -18.95
N PRO A 154 7.30 16.51 -17.80
CA PRO A 154 6.91 15.58 -16.75
C PRO A 154 5.63 16.04 -16.05
N VAL A 155 4.70 15.11 -15.84
CA VAL A 155 3.40 15.35 -15.18
C VAL A 155 3.16 14.27 -14.13
N PRO A 156 2.80 14.63 -12.88
CA PRO A 156 2.48 13.66 -11.85
C PRO A 156 1.23 12.86 -12.21
N LEU A 157 1.25 11.57 -11.86
CA LEU A 157 0.14 10.66 -12.12
C LEU A 157 -0.85 10.66 -10.95
N THR A 158 -2.14 10.66 -11.25
CA THR A 158 -3.19 10.38 -10.26
C THR A 158 -3.14 8.91 -9.84
N GLU A 159 -3.58 8.57 -8.64
CA GLU A 159 -3.59 7.19 -8.11
C GLU A 159 -4.18 6.16 -9.07
N LYS A 160 -5.34 6.46 -9.69
CA LYS A 160 -5.96 5.59 -10.69
C LYS A 160 -5.04 5.33 -11.89
N GLN A 161 -4.35 6.36 -12.37
CA GLN A 161 -3.40 6.24 -13.47
C GLN A 161 -2.16 5.44 -13.05
N ARG A 162 -1.67 5.64 -11.82
CA ARG A 162 -0.53 4.87 -11.28
C ARG A 162 -0.82 3.38 -11.28
N VAL A 163 -1.99 2.99 -10.76
CA VAL A 163 -2.44 1.59 -10.74
C VAL A 163 -2.61 1.04 -12.15
N HIS A 164 -3.16 1.83 -13.08
CA HIS A 164 -3.29 1.44 -14.49
C HIS A 164 -1.93 1.07 -15.11
N TYR A 165 -0.94 1.97 -15.02
CA TYR A 165 0.41 1.69 -15.54
C TYR A 165 1.05 0.49 -14.86
N GLY A 166 0.92 0.35 -13.53
CA GLY A 166 1.47 -0.78 -12.79
C GLY A 166 0.90 -2.12 -13.28
N VAL A 167 -0.43 -2.22 -13.44
CA VAL A 167 -1.09 -3.44 -13.94
C VAL A 167 -0.72 -3.72 -15.40
N GLU A 168 -0.71 -2.69 -16.25
CA GLU A 168 -0.38 -2.86 -17.67
C GLU A 168 1.06 -3.33 -17.86
N TRP A 169 2.02 -2.77 -17.12
CA TRP A 169 3.42 -3.16 -17.20
C TRP A 169 3.67 -4.56 -16.65
N ILE A 170 3.04 -4.94 -15.54
CA ILE A 170 3.12 -6.32 -15.04
C ILE A 170 2.55 -7.30 -16.07
N LEU A 171 1.39 -7.00 -16.67
CA LEU A 171 0.81 -7.85 -17.72
C LEU A 171 1.72 -7.94 -18.94
N LYS A 172 2.34 -6.84 -19.36
CA LYS A 172 3.26 -6.82 -20.49
C LYS A 172 4.53 -7.63 -20.19
N ALA A 173 5.13 -7.46 -19.02
CA ALA A 173 6.32 -8.20 -18.60
C ALA A 173 6.04 -9.70 -18.41
N SER A 174 4.84 -10.05 -17.94
CA SER A 174 4.42 -11.45 -17.79
C SER A 174 4.40 -12.23 -19.11
N ASN A 175 4.26 -11.56 -20.27
CA ASN A 175 4.31 -12.24 -21.57
C ASN A 175 5.72 -12.72 -21.94
N SER A 176 6.75 -12.06 -21.42
CA SER A 176 8.16 -12.43 -21.65
C SER A 176 8.63 -13.55 -20.73
N LYS A 177 7.90 -13.85 -19.65
CA LYS A 177 8.27 -14.90 -18.69
C LYS A 177 8.01 -16.31 -19.23
N PRO A 178 8.80 -17.31 -18.81
CA PRO A 178 8.55 -18.70 -19.18
C PRO A 178 7.29 -19.26 -18.49
N GLY A 179 6.46 -19.95 -19.27
CA GLY A 179 5.26 -20.62 -18.77
C GLY A 179 4.21 -20.77 -19.87
N ARG A 180 3.51 -21.91 -19.89
CA ARG A 180 2.47 -22.18 -20.88
C ARG A 180 1.20 -21.37 -20.62
N ASN A 181 0.85 -21.25 -19.34
CA ASN A 181 -0.38 -20.60 -18.91
C ASN A 181 -0.09 -19.15 -18.48
N LEU A 182 -0.97 -18.22 -18.86
CA LEU A 182 -0.86 -16.82 -18.47
C LEU A 182 -0.89 -16.64 -16.94
N GLU A 183 -1.75 -17.40 -16.27
CA GLU A 183 -1.95 -17.39 -14.81
C GLU A 183 -0.63 -17.63 -14.06
N GLU A 184 0.13 -18.62 -14.50
CA GLU A 184 1.41 -19.02 -13.93
C GLU A 184 2.50 -17.96 -14.19
N ARG A 185 2.56 -17.43 -15.43
CA ARG A 185 3.52 -16.37 -15.78
C ARG A 185 3.27 -15.09 -15.00
N LEU A 186 2.01 -14.71 -14.82
CA LEU A 186 1.62 -13.50 -14.09
C LEU A 186 1.97 -13.63 -12.60
N ALA A 187 1.74 -14.80 -12.00
CA ALA A 187 2.16 -15.08 -10.62
C ALA A 187 3.68 -15.00 -10.45
N ARG A 188 4.46 -15.60 -11.38
CA ARG A 188 5.92 -15.49 -11.38
C ARG A 188 6.40 -14.04 -11.54
N GLU A 189 5.76 -13.26 -12.39
CA GLU A 189 6.08 -11.85 -12.59
C GLU A 189 5.86 -11.05 -11.31
N CYS A 190 4.73 -11.24 -10.63
CA CYS A 190 4.47 -10.58 -9.34
C CYS A 190 5.55 -10.89 -8.30
N ILE A 191 6.01 -12.14 -8.20
CA ILE A 191 7.12 -12.51 -7.31
C ILE A 191 8.42 -11.84 -7.75
N GLY A 192 8.71 -11.83 -9.06
CA GLY A 192 9.87 -11.13 -9.61
C GLY A 192 9.88 -9.64 -9.27
N VAL A 193 8.72 -8.97 -9.34
CA VAL A 193 8.57 -7.57 -8.93
C VAL A 193 8.86 -7.38 -7.44
N LEU A 194 8.37 -8.27 -6.57
CA LEU A 194 8.65 -8.20 -5.14
C LEU A 194 10.13 -8.40 -4.81
N ASN A 195 10.82 -9.22 -5.60
CA ASN A 195 12.25 -9.47 -5.47
C ASN A 195 13.13 -8.37 -6.10
N GLY A 196 12.54 -7.41 -6.84
CA GLY A 196 13.29 -6.38 -7.56
C GLY A 196 13.79 -6.79 -8.95
N GLU A 197 13.45 -7.99 -9.41
CA GLU A 197 13.94 -8.60 -10.66
C GLU A 197 12.82 -8.70 -11.71
N SER A 198 12.36 -7.55 -12.20
CA SER A 198 11.34 -7.48 -13.24
C SER A 198 11.61 -6.42 -14.28
N ASP A 199 11.13 -6.64 -15.50
CA ASP A 199 11.19 -5.63 -16.56
C ASP A 199 10.21 -4.50 -16.30
N ALA A 200 9.11 -4.76 -15.59
CA ALA A 200 8.16 -3.74 -15.16
C ALA A 200 8.82 -2.68 -14.26
N LEU A 201 9.71 -3.10 -13.34
CA LEU A 201 10.47 -2.16 -12.51
C LEU A 201 11.49 -1.36 -13.32
N LYS A 202 12.16 -1.99 -14.29
CA LYS A 202 13.08 -1.27 -15.20
C LYS A 202 12.35 -0.17 -15.96
N TRP A 203 11.17 -0.45 -16.52
CA TRP A 203 10.37 0.58 -17.21
C TRP A 203 9.93 1.72 -16.30
N ARG A 204 9.56 1.41 -15.04
CA ARG A 204 9.27 2.42 -14.03
C ARG A 204 10.48 3.34 -13.79
N ASP A 205 11.64 2.73 -13.57
CA ASP A 205 12.87 3.46 -13.27
C ASP A 205 13.32 4.30 -14.46
N ASP A 206 13.20 3.78 -15.67
CA ASP A 206 13.54 4.50 -16.90
C ASP A 206 12.60 5.69 -17.12
N MET A 207 11.31 5.54 -16.83
CA MET A 207 10.37 6.67 -16.84
C MET A 207 10.72 7.73 -15.80
N HIS A 208 11.14 7.35 -14.59
CA HIS A 208 11.54 8.31 -13.56
C HIS A 208 12.85 9.02 -13.90
N LYS A 209 13.84 8.29 -14.41
CA LYS A 209 15.09 8.87 -14.94
C LYS A 209 14.80 9.87 -16.04
N PHE A 210 13.96 9.49 -17.00
CA PHE A 210 13.58 10.36 -18.12
C PHE A 210 12.82 11.60 -17.66
N ALA A 211 11.94 11.47 -16.68
CA ALA A 211 11.28 12.61 -16.04
C ALA A 211 12.27 13.52 -15.28
N THR A 212 13.26 12.94 -14.60
CA THR A 212 14.28 13.67 -13.83
C THR A 212 15.18 14.51 -14.75
N VAL A 213 15.60 13.94 -15.88
CA VAL A 213 16.37 14.66 -16.92
C VAL A 213 15.60 15.88 -17.43
N ASN A 214 14.28 15.75 -17.59
CA ASN A 214 13.41 16.79 -18.13
C ASN A 214 12.70 17.65 -17.06
N ARG A 215 13.16 17.65 -15.80
CA ARG A 215 12.47 18.35 -14.71
C ARG A 215 12.27 19.84 -14.97
N GLY A 216 13.20 20.48 -15.69
CA GLY A 216 13.14 21.91 -16.02
C GLY A 216 11.94 22.31 -16.87
N ASN A 217 11.36 21.35 -17.61
CA ASN A 217 10.23 21.60 -18.49
C ASN A 217 8.86 21.51 -17.78
N ALA A 218 8.82 21.15 -16.49
CA ALA A 218 7.57 20.98 -15.74
C ALA A 218 6.76 22.29 -15.65
N GLY A 219 7.45 23.42 -15.45
CA GLY A 219 6.85 24.75 -15.33
C GLY A 219 6.69 25.48 -16.67
N ALA A 220 7.15 24.90 -17.78
CA ALA A 220 7.02 25.54 -19.09
C ALA A 220 5.53 25.76 -19.41
N ARG A 221 5.17 27.03 -19.61
CA ARG A 221 3.87 27.42 -20.16
C ARG A 221 3.87 27.01 -21.62
N VAL A 222 2.94 26.13 -21.93
CA VAL A 222 2.65 25.61 -23.26
C VAL A 222 1.68 26.58 -23.93
#